data_AF-A0A2H9LGM4-F1
#
_entry.id   AF-A0A2H9LGM4-F1
#
_cell.length_a   1.000
_cell.length_b   1.000
_cell.length_c   1.000
_cell.angle_alpha   90.00
_cell.angle_beta   90.00
_cell.angle_gamma   90.00
#
_symmetry.space_group_name_H-M   'P 1'
#
loop_
_entity.id
_entity.type
_entity.pdbx_description
1 polymer ?
#
loop_
_entity_poly.entity_id
_entity_poly.type
_entity_poly.pdbx_seq_one_letter_code
_entity_poly.pdbx_strand_id
1 'polypeptide(L)'
;MGKDASSDFRHIVRIANTDLNGNKNIASGLRKIKGINFMFINAICVITGIDPCAPIGKLSDAELKKIDEIIRNPANFGIPAWMLNRRKDYETGLDLHIIGNDLKYIQDNDVKKMRMIKAYKGVRSAFGLTVRGQRTRSNFRKNKGNVVGVIRSKVGKAAAASSDKKKE
;
A
#
# COMPACT_ATOMS: atom_id res chain seq x y z
N MET A 1 30.58 7.92 -27.20
CA MET A 1 30.21 6.53 -26.86
C MET A 1 29.29 6.59 -25.65
N GLY A 2 28.01 6.19 -25.65
CA GLY A 2 27.08 5.78 -26.70
C GLY A 2 25.72 6.46 -26.43
N LYS A 3 24.99 6.76 -27.51
CA LYS A 3 23.65 7.36 -27.48
C LYS A 3 22.64 6.25 -27.78
N ASP A 4 22.19 5.53 -26.75
CA ASP A 4 21.09 4.54 -26.86
C ASP A 4 20.27 4.51 -25.55
N ALA A 5 19.67 5.64 -25.14
CA ALA A 5 18.93 5.71 -23.86
C ALA A 5 17.48 6.17 -24.00
N SER A 6 16.98 6.39 -25.22
CA SER A 6 15.65 6.96 -25.46
C SER A 6 14.60 5.96 -25.96
N SER A 7 14.99 4.81 -26.51
CA SER A 7 14.05 3.86 -27.14
C SER A 7 13.43 2.85 -26.16
N ASP A 8 14.11 2.52 -25.06
CA ASP A 8 13.74 1.38 -24.21
C ASP A 8 13.19 1.78 -22.83
N PHE A 9 12.74 3.03 -22.67
CA PHE A 9 12.18 3.50 -21.41
C PHE A 9 10.66 3.34 -21.36
N ARG A 10 10.20 2.45 -20.46
CA ARG A 10 8.77 2.20 -20.26
C ARG A 10 8.18 3.14 -19.22
N HIS A 11 7.32 4.04 -19.69
CA HIS A 11 6.63 5.00 -18.82
C HIS A 11 5.58 4.34 -17.92
N ILE A 12 4.97 3.23 -18.37
CA ILE A 12 3.99 2.46 -17.62
C ILE A 12 4.46 1.01 -17.58
N VAL A 13 4.53 0.46 -16.37
CA VAL A 13 4.90 -0.93 -16.12
C VAL A 13 3.82 -1.55 -15.22
N ARG A 14 3.31 -2.73 -15.57
CA ARG A 14 2.25 -3.38 -14.80
C ARG A 14 2.82 -4.55 -13.99
N ILE A 15 2.61 -4.53 -12.67
CA ILE A 15 3.06 -5.56 -11.72
C ILE A 15 1.90 -5.88 -10.77
N ALA A 16 1.67 -7.16 -10.44
CA ALA A 16 0.61 -7.61 -9.53
C ALA A 16 -0.76 -6.96 -9.82
N ASN A 17 -1.19 -6.97 -11.09
CA ASN A 17 -2.44 -6.38 -11.58
C ASN A 17 -2.57 -4.84 -11.41
N THR A 18 -1.49 -4.13 -11.06
CA THR A 18 -1.49 -2.68 -10.85
C THR A 18 -0.51 -1.97 -11.77
N ASP A 19 -0.92 -0.81 -12.30
CA ASP A 19 -0.08 0.00 -13.16
C ASP A 19 0.86 0.89 -12.33
N LEU A 20 2.16 0.81 -12.60
CA LEU A 20 3.22 1.60 -11.97
C LEU A 20 3.75 2.64 -12.95
N ASN A 21 4.21 3.77 -12.40
CA ASN A 21 4.86 4.82 -13.18
C ASN A 21 6.36 4.52 -13.27
N GLY A 22 6.88 4.40 -14.49
CA GLY A 22 8.28 4.07 -14.78
C GLY A 22 9.29 5.14 -14.40
N ASN A 23 8.86 6.40 -14.23
CA ASN A 23 9.72 7.50 -13.78
C ASN A 23 10.09 7.39 -12.29
N LYS A 24 9.32 6.62 -11.51
CA LYS A 24 9.61 6.44 -10.09
C LYS A 24 10.65 5.36 -9.88
N ASN A 25 11.49 5.57 -8.88
CA ASN A 25 12.45 4.58 -8.41
C ASN A 25 11.71 3.39 -7.79
N ILE A 26 12.33 2.21 -7.81
CA ILE A 26 11.75 0.95 -7.33
C ILE A 26 11.23 1.07 -5.89
N ALA A 27 12.04 1.65 -4.99
CA ALA A 27 11.68 1.85 -3.59
C ALA A 27 10.37 2.62 -3.37
N SER A 28 10.04 3.55 -4.28
CA SER A 28 8.84 4.38 -4.20
C SER A 28 7.71 3.87 -5.08
N GLY A 29 8.01 3.33 -6.25
CA GLY A 29 7.00 2.88 -7.19
C GLY A 29 6.30 1.60 -6.73
N LEU A 30 7.03 0.61 -6.20
CA LEU A 30 6.43 -0.65 -5.73
C LEU A 30 5.48 -0.45 -4.53
N ARG A 31 5.65 0.62 -3.73
CA ARG A 31 4.72 0.96 -2.62
C ARG A 31 3.31 1.29 -3.09
N LYS A 32 3.09 1.55 -4.39
CA LYS A 32 1.75 1.74 -4.95
C LYS A 32 0.90 0.47 -4.82
N ILE A 33 1.54 -0.70 -4.84
CA ILE A 33 0.88 -2.00 -4.68
C ILE A 33 0.45 -2.15 -3.21
N LYS A 34 -0.83 -2.42 -2.97
CA LYS A 34 -1.33 -2.67 -1.60
C LYS A 34 -0.74 -3.98 -1.07
N GLY A 35 -0.26 -3.96 0.17
CA GLY A 35 0.39 -5.10 0.81
C GLY A 35 1.93 -5.03 0.81
N ILE A 36 2.52 -4.18 -0.02
CA ILE A 36 3.98 -4.01 -0.12
C ILE A 36 4.46 -2.79 0.67
N ASN A 37 5.42 -3.01 1.57
CA ASN A 37 6.05 -1.96 2.38
C ASN A 37 7.51 -1.73 1.95
N PHE A 38 8.12 -0.61 2.37
CA PHE A 38 9.53 -0.29 2.09
C PHE A 38 10.49 -1.39 2.55
N MET A 39 10.22 -2.05 3.68
CA MET A 39 11.02 -3.19 4.16
C MET A 39 10.93 -4.39 3.23
N PHE A 40 9.73 -4.69 2.71
CA PHE A 40 9.52 -5.80 1.79
C PHE A 40 10.19 -5.53 0.44
N ILE A 41 10.16 -4.27 -0.02
CA ILE A 41 10.87 -3.85 -1.23
C ILE A 41 12.37 -4.02 -1.06
N ASN A 42 12.92 -3.62 0.09
CA ASN A 42 14.34 -3.81 0.36
C ASN A 42 14.72 -5.31 0.34
N ALA A 43 13.89 -6.17 0.91
CA ALA A 43 14.09 -7.62 0.85
C ALA A 43 14.07 -8.14 -0.60
N ILE A 44 13.12 -7.70 -1.42
CA ILE A 44 13.07 -8.04 -2.86
C ILE A 44 14.36 -7.60 -3.55
N CYS A 45 14.78 -6.35 -3.36
CA CYS A 45 16.01 -5.80 -3.96
C CYS A 45 17.26 -6.56 -3.55
N VAL A 46 17.37 -6.99 -2.28
CA VAL A 46 18.48 -7.80 -1.80
C VAL A 46 18.49 -9.19 -2.46
N ILE A 47 17.32 -9.82 -2.61
CA ILE A 47 17.21 -11.15 -3.24
C ILE A 47 17.50 -11.07 -4.74
N THR A 48 17.00 -10.04 -5.43
CA THR A 48 17.17 -9.89 -6.88
C THR A 48 18.50 -9.25 -7.28
N GLY A 49 19.19 -8.59 -6.34
CA GLY A 49 20.40 -7.81 -6.61
C GLY A 49 20.13 -6.51 -7.37
N ILE A 50 18.88 -6.04 -7.42
CA ILE A 50 18.49 -4.82 -8.14
C ILE A 50 18.64 -3.60 -7.22
N ASP A 51 19.26 -2.54 -7.73
CA ASP A 51 19.40 -1.28 -6.99
C ASP A 51 18.02 -0.62 -6.70
N PRO A 52 17.68 -0.32 -5.43
CA PRO A 52 16.42 0.33 -5.07
C PRO A 52 16.20 1.72 -5.68
N CYS A 53 17.30 2.40 -6.05
CA CYS A 53 17.28 3.73 -6.64
C CYS A 53 17.08 3.72 -8.16
N ALA A 54 17.21 2.57 -8.81
CA ALA A 54 16.97 2.45 -10.25
C ALA A 54 15.51 2.82 -10.60
N PRO A 55 15.27 3.49 -11.75
CA PRO A 55 13.92 3.76 -12.23
C PRO A 55 13.26 2.48 -12.75
N ILE A 56 11.99 2.28 -12.42
CA ILE A 56 11.23 1.07 -12.79
C ILE A 56 11.16 0.90 -14.32
N GLY A 57 11.10 2.01 -15.07
CA GLY A 57 10.97 1.98 -16.52
C GLY A 57 12.17 1.40 -17.27
N LYS A 58 13.32 1.22 -16.59
CA LYS A 58 14.53 0.62 -17.16
C LYS A 58 14.70 -0.87 -16.84
N LEU A 59 13.81 -1.46 -16.05
CA LEU A 59 13.88 -2.87 -15.71
C LEU A 59 13.63 -3.75 -16.93
N SER A 60 14.35 -4.88 -16.99
CA SER A 60 14.11 -5.92 -17.98
C SER A 60 12.85 -6.73 -17.66
N ASP A 61 12.26 -7.37 -18.66
CA ASP A 61 11.08 -8.23 -18.45
C ASP A 61 11.37 -9.43 -17.57
N ALA A 62 12.59 -9.94 -17.60
CA ALA A 62 13.03 -11.03 -16.74
C ALA A 62 13.04 -10.59 -15.26
N GLU A 63 13.57 -9.40 -14.98
CA GLU A 63 13.56 -8.83 -13.62
C GLU A 63 12.15 -8.52 -13.13
N LEU A 64 11.28 -8.00 -14.01
CA LEU A 64 9.88 -7.74 -13.67
C LEU A 64 9.13 -9.02 -13.34
N LYS A 65 9.34 -10.10 -14.10
CA LYS A 65 8.75 -11.42 -13.80
C LYS A 65 9.25 -11.97 -12.47
N LYS A 66 10.56 -11.88 -12.20
CA LYS A 66 11.14 -12.28 -10.90
C LYS A 66 10.51 -11.50 -9.74
N ILE A 67 10.34 -10.19 -9.88
CA ILE A 67 9.68 -9.36 -8.86
C ILE A 67 8.23 -9.82 -8.66
N ASP A 68 7.48 -10.07 -9.74
CA ASP A 68 6.09 -10.54 -9.64
C ASP A 68 5.99 -11.91 -8.96
N GLU A 69 6.90 -12.84 -9.28
CA GLU A 69 6.98 -14.17 -8.66
C GLU A 69 7.30 -14.10 -7.16
N ILE A 70 8.26 -13.26 -6.76
CA ILE A 70 8.60 -13.06 -5.34
C ILE A 70 7.43 -12.45 -4.57
N ILE A 71 6.72 -11.49 -5.18
CA ILE A 71 5.56 -10.86 -4.56
C ILE A 71 4.43 -11.89 -4.34
N ARG A 72 4.20 -12.79 -5.29
CA ARG A 72 3.16 -13.83 -5.18
C ARG A 72 3.54 -14.93 -4.18
N ASN A 73 4.79 -15.41 -4.23
CA ASN A 73 5.24 -16.57 -3.47
C ASN A 73 6.50 -16.28 -2.63
N PRO A 74 6.44 -15.36 -1.65
CA PRO A 74 7.62 -14.91 -0.93
C PRO A 74 8.30 -15.99 -0.09
N ALA A 75 7.54 -16.96 0.42
CA ALA A 75 8.08 -18.03 1.26
C ALA A 75 9.12 -18.90 0.52
N ASN A 76 8.95 -19.10 -0.79
CA ASN A 76 9.85 -19.93 -1.60
C ASN A 76 11.21 -19.27 -1.83
N PHE A 77 11.28 -17.94 -1.77
CA PHE A 77 12.50 -17.15 -2.00
C PHE A 77 13.26 -16.84 -0.71
N GLY A 78 12.96 -17.54 0.38
CA GLY A 78 13.67 -17.38 1.66
C GLY A 78 13.24 -16.15 2.48
N ILE A 79 12.12 -15.51 2.14
CA ILE A 79 11.57 -14.44 2.98
C ILE A 79 10.98 -15.07 4.25
N PRO A 80 11.40 -14.63 5.44
CA PRO A 80 10.97 -15.26 6.68
C PRO A 80 9.50 -14.99 6.96
N ALA A 81 8.84 -15.97 7.58
CA ALA A 81 7.41 -15.92 7.89
C ALA A 81 6.97 -14.65 8.62
N TRP A 82 7.79 -14.12 9.53
CA TRP A 82 7.49 -12.90 10.29
C TRP A 82 7.36 -11.64 9.43
N MET A 83 7.89 -11.63 8.21
CA MET A 83 7.78 -10.51 7.27
C MET A 83 6.48 -10.57 6.45
N LEU A 84 5.76 -11.69 6.46
CA LEU A 84 4.50 -11.87 5.74
C LEU A 84 3.35 -11.15 6.46
N ASN A 85 2.38 -10.66 5.71
CA ASN A 85 1.35 -9.76 6.23
C ASN A 85 0.16 -10.49 6.87
N ARG A 86 -0.10 -11.75 6.49
CA ARG A 86 -1.12 -12.60 7.10
C ARG A 86 -0.50 -13.91 7.52
N ARG A 87 -0.06 -13.94 8.78
CA ARG A 87 0.45 -15.15 9.42
C ARG A 87 -0.68 -15.94 10.07
N LYS A 88 -0.58 -17.27 10.05
CA LYS A 88 -1.53 -18.20 10.67
C LYS A 88 -2.97 -17.85 10.31
N ASP A 89 -3.27 -17.88 9.01
CA ASP A 89 -4.63 -17.63 8.54
C ASP A 89 -5.64 -18.57 9.21
N TYR A 90 -6.85 -18.08 9.49
CA TYR A 90 -7.87 -18.80 10.25
C TYR A 90 -8.43 -20.03 9.52
N GLU A 91 -8.39 -20.05 8.20
CA GLU A 91 -8.97 -21.13 7.39
C GLU A 91 -7.88 -22.13 6.98
N THR A 92 -6.78 -21.61 6.44
CA THR A 92 -5.71 -22.45 5.87
C THR A 92 -4.62 -22.80 6.87
N GLY A 93 -4.45 -22.04 7.96
CA GLY A 93 -3.38 -22.23 8.94
C GLY A 93 -1.97 -21.87 8.45
N LEU A 94 -1.83 -21.53 7.17
CA LEU A 94 -0.57 -21.18 6.53
C LEU A 94 -0.23 -19.69 6.69
N ASP A 95 1.03 -19.36 6.46
CA ASP A 95 1.49 -17.98 6.38
C ASP A 95 1.42 -17.49 4.93
N LEU A 96 0.64 -16.43 4.70
CA LEU A 96 0.32 -15.90 3.39
C LEU A 96 0.79 -14.45 3.25
N HIS A 97 1.13 -14.07 2.02
CA HIS A 97 1.34 -12.68 1.64
C HIS A 97 0.25 -12.25 0.67
N ILE A 98 -0.68 -11.43 1.15
CA ILE A 98 -1.81 -10.99 0.35
C ILE A 98 -1.52 -9.61 -0.23
N ILE A 99 -1.89 -9.41 -1.49
CA ILE A 99 -1.59 -8.18 -2.22
C ILE A 99 -2.84 -7.59 -2.87
N GLY A 100 -2.74 -6.33 -3.29
CA GLY A 100 -3.70 -5.71 -4.19
C GLY A 100 -5.13 -5.67 -3.64
N ASN A 101 -6.08 -6.19 -4.43
CA ASN A 101 -7.50 -6.19 -4.11
C ASN A 101 -7.87 -7.28 -3.08
N ASP A 102 -7.18 -8.42 -3.13
CA ASP A 102 -7.43 -9.56 -2.24
C ASP A 102 -7.22 -9.16 -0.78
N LEU A 103 -6.26 -8.26 -0.52
CA LEU A 103 -6.01 -7.72 0.82
C LEU A 103 -7.22 -6.96 1.37
N LYS A 104 -7.89 -6.17 0.52
CA LYS A 104 -9.11 -5.46 0.92
C LYS A 104 -10.26 -6.44 1.14
N TYR A 105 -10.43 -7.39 0.23
CA TYR A 105 -11.48 -8.40 0.31
C TYR A 105 -11.38 -9.21 1.60
N ILE A 106 -10.18 -9.67 1.95
CA ILE A 106 -9.91 -10.44 3.16
C ILE A 106 -10.16 -9.58 4.41
N GLN A 107 -9.71 -8.32 4.42
CA GLN A 107 -9.96 -7.40 5.53
C GLN A 107 -11.47 -7.16 5.74
N ASP A 108 -12.23 -6.98 4.66
CA ASP A 108 -13.67 -6.79 4.73
C ASP A 108 -14.38 -8.05 5.23
N ASN A 109 -13.94 -9.23 4.80
CA ASN A 109 -14.45 -10.51 5.28
C ASN A 109 -14.14 -10.76 6.75
N ASP A 110 -12.93 -10.45 7.21
CA ASP A 110 -12.56 -10.52 8.64
C ASP A 110 -13.50 -9.62 9.48
N VAL A 111 -13.79 -8.41 9.00
CA VAL A 111 -14.72 -7.48 9.66
C VAL A 111 -16.16 -8.01 9.62
N LYS A 112 -16.62 -8.55 8.48
CA LYS A 112 -17.95 -9.16 8.37
C LYS A 112 -18.09 -10.35 9.32
N LYS A 113 -17.09 -11.22 9.41
CA LYS A 113 -17.05 -12.35 10.35
C LYS A 113 -17.20 -11.87 11.80
N MET A 114 -16.44 -10.84 12.19
CA MET A 114 -16.57 -10.24 13.53
C MET A 114 -17.97 -9.66 13.80
N ARG A 115 -18.64 -9.09 12.77
CA ARG A 115 -20.02 -8.59 12.89
C ARG A 115 -21.03 -9.73 13.03
N MET A 116 -20.90 -10.80 12.25
CA MET A 116 -21.79 -11.98 12.33
C MET A 116 -21.70 -12.65 13.70
N ILE A 117 -20.49 -12.83 14.23
CA ILE A 117 -20.25 -13.39 15.57
C ILE A 117 -20.77 -12.45 16.68
N LYS A 118 -21.03 -11.17 16.37
CA LYS A 118 -21.36 -10.10 17.33
C LYS A 118 -20.26 -9.87 18.38
N ALA A 119 -18.99 -10.07 18.00
CA ALA A 119 -17.86 -9.70 18.84
C ALA A 119 -17.86 -8.19 19.09
N TYR A 120 -17.36 -7.74 20.24
CA TYR A 120 -17.29 -6.31 20.60
C TYR A 120 -16.69 -5.43 19.49
N LYS A 121 -15.60 -5.89 18.86
CA LYS A 121 -14.96 -5.20 17.74
C LYS A 121 -15.88 -5.08 16.52
N GLY A 122 -16.63 -6.13 16.21
CA GLY A 122 -17.61 -6.16 15.12
C GLY A 122 -18.76 -5.20 15.36
N VAL A 123 -19.35 -5.22 16.55
CA VAL A 123 -20.43 -4.31 16.95
C VAL A 123 -19.98 -2.85 16.88
N ARG A 124 -18.78 -2.52 17.38
CA ARG A 124 -18.24 -1.16 17.28
C ARG A 124 -17.94 -0.73 15.85
N SER A 125 -17.41 -1.63 15.03
CA SER A 125 -17.20 -1.36 13.60
C SER A 125 -18.53 -1.11 12.89
N ALA A 126 -19.60 -1.84 13.23
CA ALA A 126 -20.94 -1.62 12.68
C ALA A 126 -21.50 -0.24 13.06
N PHE A 127 -21.25 0.23 14.29
CA PHE A 127 -21.62 1.58 14.74
C PHE A 127 -20.66 2.69 14.28
N GLY A 128 -19.60 2.38 13.54
CA GLY A 128 -18.61 3.36 13.08
C GLY A 128 -17.77 3.96 14.23
N LEU A 129 -17.64 3.26 15.35
CA LEU A 129 -16.86 3.69 16.51
C LEU A 129 -15.44 3.10 16.48
N THR A 130 -14.52 3.75 17.18
CA THR A 130 -13.13 3.26 17.33
C THR A 130 -13.08 1.93 18.06
N VAL A 131 -12.25 0.98 17.61
CA VAL A 131 -12.30 -0.43 18.06
C VAL A 131 -11.34 -0.74 19.20
N ARG A 132 -10.25 0.02 19.37
CA ARG A 132 -9.17 -0.25 20.34
C ARG A 132 -9.39 0.34 21.75
N GLY A 133 -10.64 0.64 22.13
CA GLY A 133 -10.95 1.20 23.46
C GLY A 133 -10.53 2.66 23.66
N GLN A 134 -10.34 3.42 22.57
CA GLN A 134 -10.02 4.84 22.65
C GLN A 134 -11.19 5.63 23.29
N ARG A 135 -10.86 6.71 24.01
CA ARG A 135 -11.85 7.58 24.68
C ARG A 135 -12.70 8.35 23.66
N THR A 136 -13.99 8.01 23.52
CA THR A 136 -14.93 8.66 22.58
C THR A 136 -15.72 9.83 23.16
N ARG A 137 -15.63 10.08 24.48
CA ARG A 137 -16.29 11.23 25.12
C ARG A 137 -15.77 12.57 24.58
N SER A 138 -14.44 12.67 24.43
CA SER A 138 -13.77 13.91 24.01
C SER A 138 -13.14 13.81 22.61
N ASN A 139 -12.80 12.62 22.14
CA ASN A 139 -12.14 12.39 20.84
C ASN A 139 -13.08 11.74 19.83
N PHE A 140 -12.72 11.80 18.54
CA PHE A 140 -13.46 11.17 17.44
C PHE A 140 -14.95 11.56 17.35
N ARG A 141 -15.29 12.77 17.83
CA ARG A 141 -16.63 13.35 17.67
C ARG A 141 -16.75 13.94 16.27
N LYS A 142 -17.90 13.76 15.62
CA LYS A 142 -18.19 14.33 14.28
C LYS A 142 -18.03 15.85 14.23
N ASN A 143 -18.24 16.53 15.35
CA ASN A 143 -18.16 18.00 15.45
C ASN A 143 -16.77 18.50 15.92
N LYS A 144 -15.84 17.60 16.24
CA LYS A 144 -14.51 17.99 16.71
C LYS A 144 -13.69 18.54 15.53
N GLY A 145 -13.48 19.85 15.51
CA GLY A 145 -12.77 20.56 14.43
C GLY A 145 -13.67 21.42 13.54
N ASN A 146 -14.99 21.22 13.61
CA ASN A 146 -15.96 22.15 13.05
C ASN A 146 -16.18 23.25 14.11
N VAL A 147 -15.43 24.34 13.99
CA VAL A 147 -15.62 25.53 14.83
C VAL A 147 -16.99 26.12 14.47
N VAL A 148 -17.92 26.13 15.42
CA VAL A 148 -19.21 26.80 15.25
C VAL A 148 -18.93 28.30 15.06
N GLY A 149 -19.31 28.86 13.91
CA GLY A 149 -19.19 30.30 13.62
C GLY A 149 -18.09 30.73 12.63
N VAL A 150 -17.12 29.88 12.29
CA VAL A 150 -16.08 30.24 11.30
C VAL A 150 -16.24 29.42 10.03
N ILE A 151 -16.95 29.98 9.04
CA ILE A 151 -17.02 29.43 7.68
C ILE A 151 -15.72 29.81 6.97
N ARG A 152 -14.75 28.89 6.90
CA ARG A 152 -13.57 29.08 6.03
C ARG A 152 -14.02 28.91 4.59
N SER A 153 -13.95 29.98 3.79
CA SER A 153 -14.22 29.91 2.36
C SER A 153 -13.26 28.92 1.69
N LYS A 154 -13.77 28.10 0.77
CA LYS A 154 -12.97 27.09 0.04
C LYS A 154 -11.85 27.72 -0.81
N VAL A 155 -11.94 29.02 -1.09
CA VAL A 155 -11.04 29.78 -1.97
C VAL A 155 -9.59 29.80 -1.42
N GLY A 156 -9.41 29.93 -0.11
CA GLY A 156 -8.06 30.01 0.49
C GLY A 156 -7.25 28.71 0.43
N LYS A 157 -7.90 27.54 0.40
CA LYS A 157 -7.20 26.24 0.28
C LYS A 157 -6.77 25.93 -1.15
N ALA A 158 -7.50 26.43 -2.15
CA ALA A 158 -7.14 26.26 -3.55
C ALA A 158 -5.94 27.13 -3.96
N ALA A 159 -5.83 28.35 -3.41
CA ALA A 159 -4.72 29.26 -3.65
C ALA A 159 -3.40 28.80 -3.00
N ALA A 160 -3.45 28.22 -1.80
CA ALA A 160 -2.27 27.65 -1.15
C ALA A 160 -1.75 26.38 -1.87
N ALA A 161 -2.65 25.59 -2.45
CA ALA A 161 -2.28 24.40 -3.23
C ALA A 161 -1.71 24.73 -4.62
N SER A 162 -1.98 25.93 -5.17
CA SER A 162 -1.43 26.37 -6.45
C SER A 162 -0.09 27.12 -6.30
N SER A 163 0.17 27.76 -5.16
CA SER A 163 1.47 28.38 -4.87
C SER A 163 2.59 27.35 -4.66
N ASP A 164 2.30 26.19 -4.08
CA ASP A 164 3.29 25.12 -3.92
C ASP A 164 3.64 24.41 -5.24
N LYS A 165 2.71 24.36 -6.21
CA LYS A 165 2.98 23.82 -7.56
C LYS A 165 3.79 24.75 -8.46
N LYS A 166 3.99 26.01 -8.08
CA LYS A 166 4.74 27.01 -8.85
C LYS A 166 6.19 27.15 -8.40
N LYS A 167 6.61 26.39 -7.38
CA LYS A 167 7.96 26.39 -6.80
C LYS A 167 8.77 25.12 -7.10
N GLU A 168 8.25 24.21 -7.92
CA GLU A 168 8.99 23.11 -8.56
C GLU A 168 9.10 23.35 -10.06
#